data_AF-A0A7R9G7I3-F1
#
_entry.id   AF-A0A7R9G7I3-F1
#
_cell.length_a   1.000
_cell.length_b   1.000
_cell.length_c   1.000
_cell.angle_alpha   90.00
_cell.angle_beta   90.00
_cell.angle_gamma   90.00
#
_symmetry.space_group_name_H-M   'P 1'
#
loop_
_entity.id
_entity.type
_entity.pdbx_description
1 polymer ?
#
loop_
_entity_poly.entity_id
_entity_poly.type
_entity_poly.pdbx_seq_one_letter_code
_entity_poly.pdbx_strand_id
1 'polypeptide(L)'
;MRDILLGRKYTNALRFADGIAARTQPPPVLPEGPAHKLAANYYYDRDGRREVKPATVLAGPNLAFTLGSGQQSGETAISNEKKPPTPGSIWHWD
;
A
#
# COMPACT_ATOMS: atom_id res chain seq x y z
N MET A 1 -30.24 35.74 19.16
CA MET A 1 -28.97 36.48 18.93
C MET A 1 -27.96 35.65 18.13
N ARG A 2 -27.38 34.56 18.65
CA ARG A 2 -26.30 33.81 17.96
C ARG A 2 -26.65 33.30 16.55
N ASP A 3 -27.83 32.69 16.37
CA ASP A 3 -28.24 32.13 15.06
C ASP A 3 -28.50 33.23 14.03
N ILE A 4 -29.01 34.38 14.49
CA ILE A 4 -29.28 35.56 13.68
C ILE A 4 -27.97 36.16 13.17
N LEU A 5 -26.94 36.26 14.02
CA LEU A 5 -25.63 36.79 13.64
C LEU A 5 -24.84 35.85 12.71
N LEU A 6 -25.07 34.53 12.81
CA LEU A 6 -24.38 33.53 12.01
C LEU A 6 -25.04 33.28 10.64
N GLY A 7 -26.26 33.76 10.41
CA GLY A 7 -27.04 33.44 9.20
C GLY A 7 -27.38 31.95 9.07
N ARG A 8 -27.17 31.17 10.13
CA ARG A 8 -27.42 29.73 10.20
C ARG A 8 -27.68 29.29 11.64
N LYS A 9 -28.28 28.12 11.80
CA LYS A 9 -28.43 27.48 13.12
C LYS A 9 -27.04 27.22 13.72
N TYR A 10 -26.80 27.74 14.92
CA TYR A 10 -25.58 27.48 15.66
C TYR A 10 -25.42 25.98 15.92
N THR A 11 -24.22 25.50 15.62
CA THR A 11 -23.80 24.11 15.89
C THR A 11 -22.95 24.13 17.15
N ASN A 12 -23.40 23.40 18.18
CA ASN A 12 -22.69 23.34 19.44
C ASN A 12 -21.49 22.40 19.32
N ALA A 13 -20.29 22.92 19.58
CA ALA A 13 -19.04 22.13 19.53
C ALA A 13 -18.73 21.42 20.85
N LEU A 14 -19.44 21.78 21.94
CA LEU A 14 -19.24 21.16 23.24
C LEU A 14 -19.95 19.81 23.30
N ARG A 15 -19.32 18.87 24.01
CA ARG A 15 -19.86 17.53 24.24
C ARG A 15 -20.57 17.48 25.57
N PHE A 16 -21.85 17.13 25.54
CA PHE A 16 -22.69 16.92 26.71
C PHE A 16 -23.02 15.43 26.87
N ALA A 17 -23.51 15.03 28.05
CA ALA A 17 -23.67 13.63 28.44
C ALA A 17 -24.65 12.85 27.54
N ASP A 18 -25.62 13.54 26.94
CA ASP A 18 -26.60 13.03 25.98
C ASP A 18 -26.02 12.75 24.59
N GLY A 19 -24.92 13.42 24.22
CA GLY A 19 -24.27 13.31 22.92
C GLY A 19 -23.00 12.45 22.91
N ILE A 20 -22.65 11.81 24.03
CA ILE A 20 -21.45 10.96 24.14
C ILE A 20 -21.81 9.59 24.68
N ALA A 21 -21.02 8.58 24.30
CA ALA A 21 -21.13 7.26 24.92
C ALA A 21 -20.87 7.32 26.44
N ALA A 22 -21.48 6.40 27.18
CA ALA A 22 -21.27 6.27 28.62
C ALA A 22 -19.78 6.08 28.96
N ARG A 23 -19.37 6.53 30.15
CA ARG A 23 -17.98 6.34 30.61
C ARG A 23 -17.65 4.88 30.93
N THR A 24 -18.65 4.14 31.39
CA THR A 24 -18.54 2.71 31.68
C THR A 24 -19.17 1.94 30.54
N GLN A 25 -18.44 0.99 29.98
CA GLN A 25 -18.90 0.11 28.91
C GLN A 25 -18.97 -1.34 29.42
N PRO A 26 -19.92 -2.15 28.92
CA PRO A 26 -19.93 -3.57 29.24
C PRO A 26 -18.68 -4.27 28.67
N PRO A 27 -18.26 -5.41 29.26
CA PRO A 27 -17.15 -6.19 28.71
C PRO A 27 -17.44 -6.63 27.26
N PRO A 28 -16.54 -6.38 26.29
CA PRO A 28 -16.75 -6.79 24.91
C PRO A 28 -16.39 -8.28 24.69
N VAL A 29 -17.03 -8.90 23.71
CA VAL A 29 -16.61 -10.19 23.14
C VAL A 29 -16.04 -9.93 21.75
N LEU A 30 -14.71 -9.98 21.63
CA LEU A 30 -14.01 -9.69 20.38
C LEU A 30 -13.96 -10.93 19.48
N PRO A 31 -14.12 -10.78 18.15
CA PRO A 31 -13.93 -11.89 17.22
C PRO A 31 -12.47 -12.31 17.20
N GLU A 32 -12.24 -13.58 16.86
CA GLU A 32 -10.91 -14.14 16.77
C GLU A 32 -10.20 -13.73 15.48
N GLY A 33 -8.87 -13.79 15.49
CA GLY A 33 -8.05 -13.53 14.31
C GLY A 33 -8.08 -14.69 13.30
N PRO A 34 -7.62 -14.44 12.06
CA PRO A 34 -7.68 -15.44 10.97
C PRO A 34 -6.83 -16.68 11.20
N ALA A 35 -5.86 -16.62 12.11
CA ALA A 35 -5.01 -17.74 12.49
C ALA A 35 -5.49 -18.46 13.77
N HIS A 36 -6.70 -18.20 14.26
CA HIS A 36 -7.31 -19.00 15.31
C HIS A 36 -7.99 -20.24 14.70
N LYS A 37 -7.17 -21.18 14.24
CA LYS A 37 -7.61 -22.42 13.59
C LYS A 37 -7.02 -23.62 14.32
N LEU A 38 -7.84 -24.65 14.54
CA LEU A 38 -7.45 -25.87 15.26
C LEU A 38 -6.55 -26.81 14.46
N ALA A 39 -6.63 -26.77 13.12
CA ALA A 39 -5.87 -27.62 12.21
C ALA A 39 -5.44 -26.84 10.97
N ALA A 40 -4.46 -27.38 10.23
CA ALA A 40 -3.92 -26.78 9.00
C ALA A 40 -3.51 -25.30 9.18
N ASN A 41 -2.76 -25.03 10.25
CA ASN A 41 -2.38 -23.68 10.68
C ASN A 41 -0.93 -23.62 11.17
N TYR A 42 -0.04 -24.31 10.45
CA TYR A 42 1.37 -24.32 10.76
C TYR A 42 1.95 -22.92 10.61
N TYR A 43 2.80 -22.52 11.56
CA TYR A 43 3.39 -21.18 11.55
C TYR A 43 4.31 -20.95 10.34
N TYR A 44 4.97 -22.00 9.85
CA TYR A 44 5.91 -21.89 8.73
C TYR A 44 5.25 -21.46 7.41
N ASP A 45 3.97 -21.81 7.19
CA ASP A 45 3.22 -21.43 5.97
C ASP A 45 2.80 -19.95 5.96
N ARG A 46 2.88 -19.26 7.10
CA ARG A 46 2.39 -17.87 7.27
C ARG A 46 3.45 -16.91 7.81
N ASP A 47 4.70 -17.37 7.93
CA ASP A 47 5.80 -16.58 8.46
C ASP A 47 6.41 -15.69 7.37
N GLY A 48 5.71 -14.60 7.03
CA GLY A 48 6.20 -13.61 6.04
C GLY A 48 7.55 -12.98 6.41
N ARG A 49 7.98 -13.05 7.68
CA ARG A 49 9.32 -12.58 8.08
C ARG A 49 10.43 -13.45 7.50
N ARG A 50 10.17 -14.73 7.26
CA ARG A 50 11.12 -15.68 6.67
C ARG A 50 11.03 -15.76 5.14
N GLU A 51 9.98 -15.19 4.55
CA GLU A 51 9.84 -15.08 3.10
C GLU A 51 10.72 -13.98 2.50
N VAL A 52 11.20 -13.05 3.33
CA VAL A 52 12.07 -11.96 2.90
C VAL A 52 13.38 -12.51 2.36
N LYS A 53 13.62 -12.28 1.07
CA LYS A 53 14.88 -12.61 0.39
C LYS A 53 15.80 -11.39 0.37
N PRO A 54 17.13 -11.60 0.30
CA PRO A 54 18.07 -10.52 -0.01
C PRO A 54 17.69 -9.81 -1.32
N ALA A 55 18.00 -8.51 -1.41
CA ALA A 55 17.72 -7.74 -2.61
C ALA A 55 18.49 -8.31 -3.82
N THR A 56 17.81 -8.37 -4.97
CA THR A 56 18.44 -8.76 -6.23
C THR A 56 19.37 -7.65 -6.71
N VAL A 57 20.66 -7.94 -6.80
CA VAL A 57 21.66 -6.99 -7.34
C VAL A 57 21.65 -7.07 -8.87
N LEU A 58 21.30 -5.97 -9.54
CA LEU A 58 21.23 -5.92 -11.01
C LEU A 58 22.57 -5.56 -11.66
N ALA A 59 23.42 -4.77 -10.99
CA ALA A 59 24.75 -4.40 -11.47
C ALA A 59 25.68 -4.13 -10.27
N GLY A 60 26.96 -4.49 -10.40
CA GLY A 60 27.98 -4.29 -9.37
C GLY A 60 29.39 -4.67 -9.86
N PRO A 61 30.46 -4.31 -9.13
CA PRO A 61 31.84 -4.49 -9.59
C PRO A 61 32.26 -5.96 -9.81
N ASN A 62 31.60 -6.91 -9.11
CA ASN A 62 31.85 -8.35 -9.22
C ASN A 62 30.72 -9.10 -9.94
N LEU A 63 29.69 -8.40 -10.44
CA LEU A 63 28.66 -8.98 -11.29
C LEU A 63 28.97 -8.59 -12.73
N ALA A 64 29.26 -9.56 -13.60
CA ALA A 64 29.35 -9.34 -15.03
C ALA A 64 27.95 -8.98 -15.57
N PHE A 65 27.60 -7.70 -15.47
CA PHE A 65 26.43 -7.14 -16.15
C PHE A 65 26.83 -6.91 -17.59
N THR A 66 26.50 -7.85 -18.48
CA THR A 66 26.55 -7.61 -19.93
C THR A 66 25.38 -6.69 -20.25
N LEU A 67 25.57 -5.38 -20.06
CA LEU A 67 24.77 -4.36 -20.73
C LEU A 67 24.85 -4.72 -22.21
N GLY A 68 23.75 -5.16 -22.83
CA GLY A 68 23.73 -5.68 -24.19
C GLY A 68 24.34 -4.68 -25.18
N SER A 69 25.65 -4.76 -25.36
CA SER A 69 26.42 -3.97 -26.29
C SER A 69 26.48 -4.75 -27.59
N GLY A 70 25.64 -4.35 -28.54
CA GLY A 70 25.83 -4.57 -29.96
C GLY A 70 25.57 -5.99 -30.46
N GLN A 71 24.33 -6.25 -30.90
CA GLN A 71 24.17 -6.95 -32.16
C GLN A 71 24.42 -5.93 -33.28
N GLN A 72 25.65 -5.85 -33.75
CA GLN A 72 25.91 -5.42 -35.12
C GLN A 72 25.40 -6.54 -36.03
N SER A 73 24.18 -6.41 -36.53
CA SER A 73 23.74 -7.15 -37.72
C SER A 73 23.18 -6.13 -38.68
N GLY A 74 23.81 -6.06 -39.84
CA GLY A 74 23.64 -5.02 -40.85
C GLY A 74 22.20 -4.75 -41.28
N GLU A 75 22.06 -3.54 -41.81
CA GLU A 75 20.98 -3.01 -42.64
C GLU A 75 19.92 -4.00 -43.11
N THR A 76 18.70 -3.83 -42.57
CA THR A 76 17.43 -3.56 -43.28
C THR A 76 16.25 -4.15 -42.51
N ALA A 77 15.65 -3.36 -41.61
CA ALA A 77 14.24 -3.52 -41.22
C ALA A 77 13.83 -2.32 -40.37
N ILE A 78 12.72 -1.70 -40.76
CA ILE A 78 12.01 -0.66 -40.02
C ILE A 78 11.73 -1.19 -38.60
N SER A 79 12.50 -0.76 -37.61
CA SER A 79 12.41 -1.32 -36.26
C SER A 79 12.01 -0.24 -35.26
N ASN A 80 10.76 -0.35 -34.80
CA ASN A 80 10.16 0.37 -33.68
C ASN A 80 11.20 0.81 -32.62
N GLU A 81 11.43 2.11 -32.50
CA GLU A 81 12.24 2.69 -31.43
C GLU A 81 11.63 2.28 -30.07
N LYS A 82 12.38 1.49 -29.29
CA LYS A 82 11.95 1.12 -27.93
C LYS A 82 11.98 2.38 -27.07
N LYS A 83 10.79 2.86 -26.68
CA LYS A 83 10.66 3.97 -25.71
C LYS A 83 11.46 3.64 -24.44
N PRO A 84 12.08 4.64 -23.79
CA PRO A 84 12.80 4.40 -22.55
C PRO A 84 11.86 3.79 -21.50
N PRO A 85 12.34 2.86 -20.66
CA PRO A 85 11.51 2.26 -19.62
C PRO A 85 11.07 3.33 -18.62
N THR A 86 9.78 3.40 -18.31
CA THR A 86 9.24 4.20 -17.22
C THR A 86 9.02 3.33 -15.97
N PRO A 87 9.17 3.87 -14.75
CA PRO A 87 8.97 3.10 -13.53
C PRO A 87 7.51 2.65 -13.29
N GLY A 88 6.54 3.27 -13.98
CA GLY A 88 5.12 2.96 -13.88
C GLY A 88 4.28 3.82 -14.83
N SER A 89 2.96 3.65 -14.77
CA SER A 89 2.00 4.45 -15.54
C SER A 89 1.66 5.77 -14.87
N ILE A 90 1.49 6.83 -15.67
CA ILE A 90 1.00 8.14 -15.21
C ILE A 90 -0.54 8.10 -15.20
N TRP A 91 -1.14 8.41 -14.05
CA TRP A 91 -2.59 8.48 -13.88
C TRP A 91 -3.03 9.92 -13.67
N HIS A 92 -3.93 10.42 -14.54
CA HIS A 92 -4.65 11.68 -14.31
C HIS A 92 -5.96 11.34 -13.62
N TRP A 93 -6.17 11.89 -12.43
CA TRP A 93 -7.31 11.59 -11.55
C TRP A 93 -8.48 12.57 -11.72
N ASP A 94 -8.41 13.44 -12.75
CA ASP A 94 -9.41 14.44 -13.14
C ASP A 94 -10.20 14.00 -14.38
#